data_AF-A0A2D8XM01-F1
#
_entry.id   AF-A0A2D8XM01-F1
#
_cell.length_a   1.000
_cell.length_b   1.000
_cell.length_c   1.000
_cell.angle_alpha   90.00
_cell.angle_beta   90.00
_cell.angle_gamma   90.00
#
_symmetry.space_group_name_H-M   'P 1'
#
loop_
_entity.id
_entity.type
_entity.pdbx_description
1 polymer ?
#
loop_
_entity_poly.entity_id
_entity_poly.type
_entity_poly.pdbx_seq_one_letter_code
_entity_poly.pdbx_strand_id
1 'polypeptide(L)'
;MEIYYLYRSDKNTKKYTMLMPSHKHIHRFGQNGYRDYTLIHDKKSKFYEPDKDKRDKIKDNYLARHKKDPKGVHAPSSMSDIILWSAPTLRGGIRNYEKKFKVKVVFKDKKLTESEKKKLMDI
;
A
#
# COMPACT_ATOMS: atom_id res chain seq x y z
N MET A 1 -10.06 1.03 -18.13
CA MET A 1 -9.68 0.94 -16.70
C MET A 1 -8.16 0.87 -16.64
N GLU A 2 -7.54 1.79 -15.90
CA GLU A 2 -6.07 1.85 -15.81
C GLU A 2 -5.52 0.68 -14.99
N ILE A 3 -4.32 0.22 -15.35
CA ILE A 3 -3.64 -0.89 -14.67
C ILE A 3 -2.40 -0.35 -13.97
N TYR A 4 -2.37 -0.53 -12.65
CA TYR A 4 -1.24 -0.23 -11.80
C TYR A 4 -0.60 -1.52 -11.30
N TYR A 5 0.69 -1.46 -11.00
CA TYR A 5 1.45 -2.62 -10.57
C TYR A 5 2.06 -2.35 -9.19
N LEU A 6 1.72 -3.19 -8.23
CA LEU A 6 2.20 -3.11 -6.86
C LEU A 6 3.28 -4.17 -6.64
N TYR A 7 4.48 -3.74 -6.26
CA TYR A 7 5.61 -4.60 -5.96
C TYR A 7 6.06 -4.43 -4.51
N ARG A 8 6.79 -5.42 -3.99
CA ARG A 8 7.63 -5.18 -2.81
C ARG A 8 8.70 -4.15 -3.18
N SER A 9 8.95 -3.22 -2.28
CA SER A 9 9.97 -2.20 -2.49
C SER A 9 11.37 -2.84 -2.55
N ASP A 10 12.18 -2.40 -3.50
CA ASP A 10 13.61 -2.66 -3.58
C ASP A 10 14.41 -1.87 -2.53
N LYS A 11 13.88 -0.70 -2.12
CA LYS A 11 14.46 0.17 -1.09
C LYS A 11 14.15 -0.34 0.31
N ASN A 12 15.16 -0.33 1.17
CA ASN A 12 15.05 -0.76 2.57
C ASN A 12 14.16 0.15 3.44
N THR A 13 13.84 1.38 3.00
CA THR A 13 13.04 2.34 3.78
C THR A 13 11.53 2.21 3.57
N LYS A 14 11.09 1.63 2.44
CA LYS A 14 9.67 1.54 2.09
C LYS A 14 9.23 0.09 1.94
N LYS A 15 7.94 -0.17 2.11
CA LYS A 15 7.36 -1.53 2.00
C LYS A 15 7.03 -1.89 0.56
N TYR A 16 6.43 -0.96 -0.16
CA TYR A 16 5.91 -1.20 -1.50
C TYR A 16 6.25 -0.08 -2.48
N THR A 17 6.30 -0.45 -3.76
CA THR A 17 6.40 0.44 -4.90
C THR A 17 5.18 0.22 -5.80
N MET A 18 4.45 1.30 -6.11
CA MET A 18 3.37 1.31 -7.09
C MET A 18 3.87 1.95 -8.38
N LEU A 19 3.73 1.24 -9.50
CA LEU A 19 3.96 1.77 -10.84
C LEU A 19 2.61 2.09 -11.45
N MET A 20 2.53 3.26 -12.08
CA MET A 20 1.35 3.75 -12.78
C MET A 20 1.76 4.15 -14.20
N PRO A 21 1.90 3.17 -15.11
CA PRO A 21 2.43 3.40 -16.46
C PRO A 21 1.72 4.47 -17.27
N SER A 22 0.37 4.50 -17.23
CA SER A 22 -0.43 5.48 -17.97
C SER A 22 -0.12 6.93 -17.60
N HIS A 23 0.46 7.14 -16.40
CA HIS A 23 0.82 8.46 -15.88
C HIS A 23 2.34 8.67 -15.80
N LYS A 24 3.14 7.70 -16.22
CA LYS A 24 4.61 7.70 -16.02
C LYS A 24 5.01 7.94 -14.55
N HIS A 25 4.17 7.54 -13.60
CA HIS A 25 4.40 7.76 -12.18
C HIS A 25 4.90 6.50 -11.46
N ILE A 26 5.80 6.71 -10.50
CA ILE A 26 6.27 5.67 -9.57
C ILE A 26 6.18 6.24 -8.16
N HIS A 27 5.42 5.57 -7.30
CA HIS A 27 5.26 5.98 -5.90
C HIS A 27 5.74 4.88 -4.97
N ARG A 28 6.40 5.28 -3.88
CA ARG A 28 6.82 4.37 -2.81
C ARG A 28 6.07 4.71 -1.53
N PHE A 29 5.56 3.72 -0.83
CA PHE A 29 4.72 3.94 0.34
C PHE A 29 4.83 2.82 1.38
N GLY A 30 4.33 3.11 2.59
CA GLY A 30 4.53 2.29 3.79
C GLY A 30 5.97 2.32 4.27
N GLN A 31 6.21 2.64 5.54
CA GLN A 31 7.57 2.67 6.11
C GLN A 31 8.01 1.27 6.54
N ASN A 32 9.17 0.81 6.07
CA ASN A 32 9.73 -0.47 6.52
C ASN A 32 10.06 -0.44 8.01
N GLY A 33 9.82 -1.55 8.71
CA GLY A 33 10.03 -1.65 10.15
C GLY A 33 8.94 -1.02 11.01
N TYR A 34 7.88 -0.45 10.42
CA TYR A 34 6.72 0.07 11.16
C TYR A 34 5.51 -0.82 10.96
N ARG A 35 4.59 -0.84 11.94
CA ARG A 35 3.33 -1.57 11.84
C ARG A 35 2.37 -0.92 10.84
N ASP A 36 1.48 -1.73 10.29
CA ASP A 36 0.26 -1.30 9.60
C ASP A 36 -0.89 -2.25 9.95
N TYR A 37 -2.11 -1.96 9.48
CA TYR A 37 -3.30 -2.73 9.86
C TYR A 37 -3.22 -4.18 9.38
N THR A 38 -2.52 -4.45 8.27
CA THR A 38 -2.28 -5.82 7.79
C THR A 38 -1.33 -6.57 8.71
N LEU A 39 -0.25 -5.92 9.17
CA LEU A 39 0.76 -6.53 10.04
C LEU A 39 0.28 -6.74 11.48
N ILE A 40 -0.63 -5.91 11.99
CA ILE A 40 -1.20 -6.14 13.33
C ILE A 40 -2.26 -7.25 13.33
N HIS A 41 -2.80 -7.62 12.17
CA HIS A 41 -3.72 -8.76 12.00
C HIS A 41 -3.01 -10.09 11.72
N ASP A 42 -1.78 -10.05 11.20
CA ASP A 42 -1.02 -11.25 10.86
C ASP A 42 -0.39 -11.87 12.12
N LYS A 43 -0.85 -13.06 12.51
CA LYS A 43 -0.34 -13.83 13.67
C LYS A 43 1.16 -14.15 13.58
N LYS A 44 1.76 -14.12 12.38
CA LYS A 44 3.19 -14.37 12.17
C LYS A 44 4.03 -13.09 12.23
N SER A 45 3.40 -11.93 12.27
CA SER A 45 4.06 -10.63 12.34
C SER A 45 4.51 -10.32 13.76
N LYS A 46 5.70 -9.73 13.91
CA LYS A 46 6.16 -9.18 15.19
C LYS A 46 5.27 -8.05 15.74
N PHE A 47 4.37 -7.51 14.91
CA PHE A 47 3.42 -6.47 15.28
C PHE A 47 2.02 -7.00 15.60
N TYR A 48 1.82 -8.33 15.58
CA TYR A 48 0.54 -8.94 15.86
C TYR A 48 -0.04 -8.41 17.17
N GLU A 49 -1.29 -7.99 17.13
CA GLU A 49 -2.05 -7.56 18.30
C GLU A 49 -3.28 -8.48 18.40
N PRO A 50 -3.40 -9.35 19.41
CA PRO A 50 -4.52 -10.28 19.54
C PRO A 50 -5.86 -9.59 19.81
N ASP A 51 -5.85 -8.42 20.46
CA ASP A 51 -7.06 -7.68 20.83
C ASP A 51 -7.61 -6.87 19.65
N LYS A 52 -8.87 -7.13 19.29
CA LYS A 52 -9.53 -6.45 18.17
C LYS A 52 -9.68 -4.95 18.41
N ASP A 53 -10.05 -4.55 19.61
CA ASP A 53 -10.33 -3.14 19.93
C ASP A 53 -9.04 -2.33 19.95
N LYS A 54 -7.93 -2.94 20.40
CA LYS A 54 -6.60 -2.34 20.23
C LYS A 54 -6.22 -2.19 18.77
N ARG A 55 -6.46 -3.19 17.92
CA ARG A 55 -6.18 -3.09 16.48
C ARG A 55 -6.96 -1.94 15.85
N ASP A 56 -8.24 -1.82 16.16
CA ASP A 56 -9.09 -0.76 15.63
C ASP A 56 -8.68 0.62 16.15
N LYS A 57 -8.36 0.76 17.44
CA LYS A 57 -7.81 2.01 17.99
C LYS A 57 -6.50 2.42 17.32
N ILE A 58 -5.59 1.48 17.03
CA ILE A 58 -4.33 1.76 16.33
C ILE A 58 -4.60 2.27 14.90
N LYS A 59 -5.56 1.65 14.20
CA LYS A 59 -5.99 2.07 12.86
C LYS A 59 -6.58 3.48 12.89
N ASP A 60 -7.50 3.73 13.79
CA ASP A 60 -8.22 5.01 13.88
C ASP A 60 -7.26 6.15 14.22
N ASN A 61 -6.32 5.92 15.15
CA ASN A 61 -5.26 6.87 15.46
C ASN A 61 -4.34 7.14 14.27
N TYR A 62 -4.00 6.10 13.49
CA TYR A 62 -3.20 6.30 12.28
C TYR A 62 -3.93 7.18 11.26
N LEU A 63 -5.20 6.85 10.95
CA LEU A 63 -6.00 7.58 9.97
C LEU A 63 -6.31 9.01 10.44
N ALA A 64 -6.53 9.24 11.73
CA ALA A 64 -6.75 10.56 12.30
C ALA A 64 -5.53 11.48 12.09
N ARG A 65 -4.31 10.98 12.33
CA ARG A 65 -3.07 11.75 12.12
C ARG A 65 -2.85 12.12 10.64
N HIS A 66 -3.23 11.25 9.73
CA HIS A 66 -3.01 11.45 8.28
C HIS A 66 -4.24 12.04 7.58
N LYS A 67 -5.28 12.45 8.33
CA LYS A 67 -6.55 12.96 7.75
C LYS A 67 -6.33 14.20 6.86
N LYS A 68 -5.35 15.04 7.22
CA LYS A 68 -5.05 16.30 6.51
C LYS A 68 -4.03 16.13 5.38
N ASP A 69 -3.47 14.93 5.19
CA ASP A 69 -2.52 14.70 4.10
C ASP A 69 -3.21 14.83 2.73
N PRO A 70 -2.50 15.29 1.68
CA PRO A 70 -3.04 15.32 0.33
C PRO A 70 -3.56 13.94 -0.08
N LYS A 71 -4.81 13.85 -0.55
CA LYS A 71 -5.42 12.58 -0.99
C LYS A 71 -5.64 12.57 -2.50
N GLY A 72 -5.68 11.38 -3.08
CA GLY A 72 -5.86 11.19 -4.52
C GLY A 72 -5.34 9.85 -4.98
N VAL A 73 -5.67 9.46 -6.22
CA VAL A 73 -5.23 8.19 -6.79
C VAL A 73 -3.69 8.09 -6.82
N HIS A 74 -2.99 9.15 -7.23
CA HIS A 74 -1.51 9.19 -7.25
C HIS A 74 -0.86 9.54 -5.90
N ALA A 75 -1.64 9.71 -4.82
CA ALA A 75 -1.10 10.13 -3.53
C ALA A 75 -0.59 8.93 -2.71
N PRO A 76 0.70 8.90 -2.27
CA PRO A 76 1.24 7.83 -1.42
C PRO A 76 0.50 7.68 -0.07
N SER A 77 -0.07 8.78 0.44
CA SER A 77 -0.93 8.81 1.63
C SER A 77 -2.21 7.99 1.40
N SER A 78 -2.86 8.11 0.24
CA SER A 78 -4.06 7.35 -0.11
C SER A 78 -3.73 5.87 -0.32
N MET A 79 -2.58 5.58 -0.91
CA MET A 79 -2.08 4.20 -1.00
C MET A 79 -1.88 3.62 0.41
N SER A 80 -1.26 4.36 1.33
CA SER A 80 -1.06 3.88 2.70
C SER A 80 -2.39 3.67 3.43
N ASP A 81 -3.23 4.71 3.51
CA ASP A 81 -4.53 4.67 4.21
C ASP A 81 -5.42 3.54 3.72
N ILE A 82 -5.47 3.33 2.39
CA ILE A 82 -6.40 2.39 1.80
C ILE A 82 -5.77 1.00 1.70
N ILE A 83 -4.59 0.88 1.10
CA ILE A 83 -3.99 -0.44 0.83
C ILE A 83 -3.46 -1.09 2.11
N LEU A 84 -2.94 -0.30 3.07
CA LEU A 84 -2.32 -0.83 4.30
C LEU A 84 -3.18 -0.70 5.55
N TRP A 85 -4.15 0.22 5.56
CA TRP A 85 -4.91 0.55 6.78
C TRP A 85 -6.42 0.32 6.70
N SER A 86 -7.01 0.15 5.51
CA SER A 86 -8.47 0.00 5.41
C SER A 86 -9.00 -1.43 5.60
N ALA A 87 -8.13 -2.45 5.54
CA ALA A 87 -8.55 -3.84 5.64
C ALA A 87 -7.47 -4.73 6.31
N PRO A 88 -7.87 -5.83 7.00
CA PRO A 88 -6.94 -6.74 7.68
C PRO A 88 -5.91 -7.43 6.77
N THR A 89 -6.12 -7.42 5.46
CA THR A 89 -5.23 -8.06 4.49
C THR A 89 -4.87 -7.10 3.37
N LEU A 90 -3.66 -7.26 2.83
CA LEU A 90 -3.20 -6.47 1.68
C LEU A 90 -4.15 -6.59 0.49
N ARG A 91 -4.67 -7.80 0.21
CA ARG A 91 -5.65 -8.02 -0.86
C ARG A 91 -6.95 -7.25 -0.62
N GLY A 92 -7.43 -7.20 0.63
CA GLY A 92 -8.59 -6.39 0.99
C GLY A 92 -8.36 -4.91 0.74
N GLY A 93 -7.20 -4.38 1.17
CA GLY A 93 -6.85 -2.98 0.95
C GLY A 93 -6.70 -2.63 -0.54
N ILE A 94 -6.10 -3.53 -1.33
CA ILE A 94 -6.04 -3.40 -2.79
C ILE A 94 -7.44 -3.27 -3.39
N ARG A 95 -8.37 -4.18 -3.05
CA ARG A 95 -9.74 -4.12 -3.56
C ARG A 95 -10.44 -2.82 -3.20
N ASN A 96 -10.22 -2.30 -1.99
CA ASN A 96 -10.79 -1.02 -1.57
C ASN A 96 -10.22 0.16 -2.39
N TYR A 97 -8.93 0.12 -2.70
CA TYR A 97 -8.28 1.12 -3.55
C TYR A 97 -8.79 1.05 -5.00
N GLU A 98 -8.87 -0.16 -5.58
CA GLU A 98 -9.44 -0.41 -6.91
C GLU A 98 -10.88 0.13 -7.01
N LYS A 99 -11.73 -0.17 -6.02
CA LYS A 99 -13.12 0.31 -5.97
C LYS A 99 -13.21 1.84 -5.88
N LYS A 100 -12.40 2.46 -5.01
CA LYS A 100 -12.46 3.91 -4.79
C LYS A 100 -12.02 4.71 -6.02
N PHE A 101 -10.96 4.27 -6.69
CA PHE A 101 -10.35 5.01 -7.80
C PHE A 101 -10.68 4.45 -9.18
N LYS A 102 -11.47 3.37 -9.27
CA LYS A 102 -11.87 2.71 -10.52
C LYS A 102 -10.66 2.28 -11.38
N VAL A 103 -9.65 1.73 -10.71
CA VAL A 103 -8.40 1.22 -11.33
C VAL A 103 -8.22 -0.26 -11.02
N LYS A 104 -7.33 -0.92 -11.75
CA LYS A 104 -6.88 -2.29 -11.45
C LYS A 104 -5.48 -2.25 -10.86
N VAL A 105 -5.25 -2.99 -9.78
CA VAL A 105 -3.93 -3.14 -9.17
C VAL A 105 -3.50 -4.60 -9.25
N VAL A 106 -2.40 -4.85 -9.96
CA VAL A 106 -1.78 -6.17 -10.07
C VAL A 106 -0.66 -6.25 -9.03
N PHE A 107 -0.89 -7.02 -7.96
CA PHE A 107 0.13 -7.26 -6.94
C PHE A 107 1.11 -8.36 -7.39
N LYS A 108 2.40 -8.03 -7.33
CA LYS A 108 3.52 -8.93 -7.56
C LYS A 108 4.28 -9.07 -6.24
N ASP A 109 4.20 -10.24 -5.61
CA ASP A 109 4.89 -10.52 -4.34
C ASP A 109 6.38 -10.81 -4.55
N LYS A 110 7.07 -9.87 -5.19
CA LYS A 110 8.51 -9.85 -5.45
C LYS A 110 8.99 -8.41 -5.53
N LYS A 111 10.31 -8.22 -5.46
CA LYS A 111 10.92 -6.91 -5.66
C LYS A 111 10.79 -6.48 -7.12
N LEU A 112 10.61 -5.19 -7.35
CA LEU A 112 10.66 -4.61 -8.70
C LEU A 112 12.09 -4.67 -9.23
N THR A 113 12.29 -5.24 -10.42
CA THR A 113 13.57 -5.19 -11.13
C THR A 113 13.62 -3.98 -12.07
N GLU A 114 14.83 -3.53 -12.42
CA GLU A 114 15.00 -2.47 -13.42
C GLU A 114 14.48 -2.90 -14.80
N SER A 115 14.59 -4.19 -15.17
CA SER A 115 14.04 -4.71 -16.43
C SER A 115 12.50 -4.65 -16.48
N GLU A 116 11.82 -4.99 -15.38
CA GLU A 116 10.36 -4.87 -15.28
C GLU A 116 9.92 -3.41 -15.30
N LYS A 117 10.64 -2.56 -14.55
CA LYS A 117 10.39 -1.12 -14.54
C LYS A 117 10.54 -0.53 -15.94
N LYS A 118 11.61 -0.88 -16.66
CA LYS A 118 11.85 -0.46 -18.06
C LYS A 118 10.68 -0.88 -18.96
N LYS A 119 10.34 -2.17 -18.92
CA LYS A 119 9.26 -2.76 -19.73
C LYS A 119 7.89 -2.14 -19.46
N LEU A 120 7.58 -1.83 -18.21
CA LEU A 120 6.27 -1.32 -17.81
C LEU A 120 6.15 0.19 -17.94
N MET A 121 7.24 0.94 -17.85
CA MET A 121 7.22 2.41 -17.83
C MET A 121 7.65 3.06 -19.15
N ASP A 122 8.10 2.26 -20.14
CA ASP A 122 8.61 2.74 -21.43
C ASP A 122 9.69 3.83 -21.28
N ILE A 123 10.73 3.49 -20.50
CA ILE A 123 11.92 4.31 -20.23
C ILE A 123 13.14 3.62 -20.81
#